data_AF-A0A963W206-F1
#
_entry.id   AF-A0A963W206-F1
#
_cell.length_a   1.000
_cell.length_b   1.000
_cell.length_c   1.000
_cell.angle_alpha   90.00
_cell.angle_beta   90.00
_cell.angle_gamma   90.00
#
_symmetry.space_group_name_H-M   'P 1'
#
loop_
_entity.id
_entity.type
_entity.pdbx_description
1 polymer ?
#
loop_
_entity_poly.entity_id
_entity_poly.type
_entity_poly.pdbx_seq_one_letter_code
_entity_poly.pdbx_strand_id
1 'polypeptide(L)'
;MAETELAVVPVANKADFNAFIDLTYRLNADDPNWVPQLRAEEVEKFTPGGNPFFEHARCQLFLARRAGQVVGRISAHIDELALSQPAEQGMGPGTGNWGALEAEDEATAQALIAAAEDWLRDQGMTRALAPMNLSVWEEPGVLVRGHDHPPMVMMG
;
A
#
# COMPACT_ATOMS: atom_id res chain seq x y z
N MET A 1 14.94 -28.17 8.87
CA MET A 1 13.68 -27.45 9.19
C MET A 1 13.38 -26.61 7.97
N ALA A 2 12.20 -26.78 7.34
CA ALA A 2 11.88 -26.06 6.12
C ALA A 2 11.88 -24.55 6.43
N GLU A 3 12.92 -23.87 5.97
CA GLU A 3 12.99 -22.42 5.90
C GLU A 3 11.74 -22.00 5.15
N THR A 4 10.79 -21.40 5.85
CA THR A 4 9.44 -21.28 5.32
C THR A 4 9.44 -20.14 4.33
N GLU A 5 9.46 -20.48 3.05
CA GLU A 5 9.68 -19.56 1.94
C GLU A 5 8.65 -18.42 1.95
N LEU A 6 9.14 -17.20 1.79
CA LEU A 6 8.34 -16.00 1.65
C LEU A 6 7.87 -15.88 0.20
N ALA A 7 6.55 -15.85 -0.03
CA ALA A 7 5.97 -15.70 -1.35
C ALA A 7 5.14 -14.41 -1.42
N VAL A 8 5.42 -13.56 -2.42
CA VAL A 8 4.59 -12.38 -2.71
C VAL A 8 3.64 -12.73 -3.84
N VAL A 9 2.34 -12.52 -3.61
CA VAL A 9 1.27 -12.87 -4.56
C VAL A 9 0.32 -11.69 -4.77
N PRO A 10 -0.19 -11.48 -6.00
CA PRO A 10 -1.22 -10.49 -6.24
C PRO A 10 -2.52 -10.89 -5.54
N VAL A 11 -3.24 -9.90 -5.03
CA VAL A 11 -4.63 -10.09 -4.55
C VAL A 11 -5.49 -10.43 -5.76
N ALA A 12 -6.07 -11.64 -5.76
CA ALA A 12 -6.81 -12.16 -6.92
C ALA A 12 -8.29 -12.42 -6.64
N ASN A 13 -8.69 -12.48 -5.37
CA ASN A 13 -10.06 -12.83 -4.98
C ASN A 13 -10.48 -12.08 -3.70
N LYS A 14 -11.76 -12.23 -3.35
CA LYS A 14 -12.37 -11.59 -2.18
C LYS A 14 -11.71 -12.00 -0.85
N ALA A 15 -11.20 -13.22 -0.72
CA ALA A 15 -10.54 -13.67 0.48
C ALA A 15 -9.18 -12.99 0.65
N ASP A 16 -8.40 -12.89 -0.44
CA ASP A 16 -7.15 -12.12 -0.45
C ASP A 16 -7.41 -10.63 -0.15
N PHE A 17 -8.46 -10.06 -0.74
CA PHE A 17 -8.81 -8.65 -0.49
C PHE A 17 -9.17 -8.41 0.98
N ASN A 18 -9.97 -9.28 1.60
CA ASN A 18 -10.23 -9.18 3.04
C ASN A 18 -8.94 -9.32 3.85
N ALA A 19 -8.07 -10.28 3.51
CA ALA A 19 -6.80 -10.45 4.19
C ALA A 19 -5.88 -9.21 4.04
N PHE A 20 -5.93 -8.52 2.91
CA PHE A 20 -5.24 -7.25 2.69
C PHE A 20 -5.74 -6.18 3.65
N ILE A 21 -7.06 -5.98 3.74
CA ILE A 21 -7.67 -5.00 4.64
C ILE A 21 -7.39 -5.33 6.11
N ASP A 22 -7.61 -6.59 6.50
CA ASP A 22 -7.57 -7.03 7.89
C ASP A 22 -6.14 -7.07 8.46
N LEU A 23 -5.11 -7.08 7.61
CA LEU A 23 -3.71 -7.18 8.05
C LEU A 23 -3.28 -6.00 8.93
N THR A 24 -3.63 -4.76 8.57
CA THR A 24 -3.27 -3.58 9.37
C THR A 24 -3.84 -3.67 10.78
N TYR A 25 -5.07 -4.17 10.92
CA TYR A 25 -5.70 -4.38 12.23
C TYR A 25 -4.96 -5.40 13.07
N ARG A 26 -4.47 -6.48 12.43
CA ARG A 26 -3.72 -7.51 13.13
C ARG A 26 -2.35 -7.03 13.59
N LEU A 27 -1.61 -6.35 12.72
CA LEU A 27 -0.23 -5.93 13.03
C LEU A 27 -0.17 -4.82 14.07
N ASN A 28 -1.17 -3.94 14.09
CA ASN A 28 -1.20 -2.80 15.00
C ASN A 28 -2.09 -3.02 16.24
N ALA A 29 -2.67 -4.22 16.44
CA ALA A 29 -3.60 -4.51 17.53
C ALA A 29 -3.04 -4.25 18.93
N ASP A 30 -1.74 -4.47 19.11
CA ASP A 30 -1.05 -4.32 20.40
C ASP A 30 -0.46 -2.91 20.60
N ASP A 31 -0.57 -2.01 19.61
CA ASP A 31 -0.12 -0.63 19.74
C ASP A 31 -1.20 0.23 20.42
N PRO A 32 -0.98 0.72 21.65
CA PRO A 32 -1.97 1.51 22.38
C PRO A 32 -2.24 2.89 21.76
N ASN A 33 -1.36 3.36 20.87
CA ASN A 33 -1.49 4.65 20.19
C ASN A 33 -2.05 4.50 18.77
N TRP A 34 -2.24 3.27 18.29
CA TRP A 34 -2.85 3.04 16.99
C TRP A 34 -4.37 3.20 17.07
N VAL A 35 -4.92 4.06 16.21
CA VAL A 35 -6.35 4.27 16.09
C VAL A 35 -6.81 3.67 14.76
N PRO A 36 -7.58 2.56 14.77
CA PRO A 36 -8.06 1.95 13.55
C PRO A 36 -9.01 2.87 12.80
N GLN A 37 -8.82 2.99 11.48
CA GLN A 37 -9.86 3.50 10.59
C GLN A 37 -11.07 2.57 10.58
N LEU A 38 -12.23 3.07 10.15
CA LEU A 38 -13.40 2.21 9.99
C LEU A 38 -13.12 1.20 8.88
N ARG A 39 -13.31 -0.09 9.17
CA ARG A 39 -13.10 -1.16 8.18
C ARG A 39 -13.89 -0.96 6.89
N ALA A 40 -15.09 -0.39 6.99
CA ALA A 40 -15.91 -0.08 5.82
C ALA A 40 -15.24 0.96 4.91
N GLU A 41 -14.62 2.00 5.48
CA GLU A 41 -13.90 3.04 4.75
C GLU A 41 -12.65 2.47 4.07
N GLU A 42 -11.89 1.61 4.76
CA GLU A 42 -10.74 0.92 4.16
C GLU A 42 -11.16 0.02 2.99
N VAL A 43 -12.28 -0.70 3.12
CA VAL A 43 -12.83 -1.50 2.01
C VAL A 43 -13.20 -0.59 0.83
N GLU A 44 -13.90 0.50 1.08
CA GLU A 44 -14.32 1.46 0.05
C GLU A 44 -13.12 2.08 -0.66
N LYS A 45 -12.11 2.50 0.11
CA LYS A 45 -10.85 3.10 -0.37
C LYS A 45 -10.12 2.24 -1.39
N PHE A 46 -10.12 0.92 -1.23
CA PHE A 46 -9.45 -0.02 -2.14
C PHE A 46 -10.38 -0.72 -3.15
N THR A 47 -11.66 -0.33 -3.22
CA THR A 47 -12.64 -0.94 -4.14
C THR A 47 -12.89 -0.05 -5.35
N PRO A 48 -12.71 -0.55 -6.60
CA PRO A 48 -13.13 0.16 -7.80
C PRO A 48 -14.63 0.50 -7.76
N GLY A 49 -14.97 1.78 -7.99
CA GLY A 49 -16.34 2.30 -7.86
C GLY A 49 -16.73 2.74 -6.44
N GLY A 50 -15.93 2.41 -5.42
CA GLY A 50 -16.01 3.01 -4.08
C GLY A 50 -15.14 4.26 -3.98
N ASN A 51 -13.92 4.22 -4.55
CA ASN A 51 -13.03 5.37 -4.62
C ASN A 51 -12.92 5.90 -6.07
N PRO A 52 -13.23 7.20 -6.33
CA PRO A 52 -13.07 7.81 -7.65
C PRO A 52 -11.64 7.72 -8.22
N PHE A 53 -10.63 7.53 -7.37
CA PHE A 53 -9.25 7.30 -7.80
C PHE A 53 -9.15 6.19 -8.87
N PHE A 54 -9.94 5.12 -8.74
CA PHE A 54 -9.91 4.00 -9.69
C PHE A 54 -10.56 4.32 -11.06
N GLU A 55 -11.19 5.49 -11.23
CA GLU A 55 -11.70 5.92 -12.54
C GLU A 55 -10.56 6.28 -13.51
N HIS A 56 -9.41 6.66 -12.97
CA HIS A 56 -8.25 7.11 -13.73
C HIS A 56 -6.93 6.45 -13.29
N ALA A 57 -6.96 5.53 -12.34
CA ALA A 57 -5.78 4.85 -11.85
C ALA A 57 -5.82 3.34 -12.05
N ARG A 58 -4.64 2.77 -12.37
CA ARG A 58 -4.40 1.33 -12.32
C ARG A 58 -3.78 0.98 -10.99
N CYS A 59 -4.25 -0.07 -10.33
CA CYS A 59 -3.76 -0.49 -9.03
C CYS A 59 -3.65 -2.01 -8.96
N GLN A 60 -2.57 -2.49 -8.35
CA GLN A 60 -2.36 -3.88 -8.00
C GLN A 60 -2.05 -3.96 -6.50
N LEU A 61 -2.82 -4.76 -5.79
CA LEU A 61 -2.56 -5.08 -4.38
C LEU A 61 -1.76 -6.39 -4.30
N PHE A 62 -0.83 -6.47 -3.35
CA PHE A 62 -0.02 -7.65 -3.11
C PHE A 62 -0.07 -8.05 -1.64
N LEU A 63 0.07 -9.36 -1.42
CA LEU A 63 0.23 -9.97 -0.10
C LEU A 63 1.53 -10.75 -0.05
N ALA A 64 2.26 -10.60 1.05
CA ALA A 64 3.36 -11.49 1.39
C ALA A 64 2.84 -12.62 2.28
N ARG A 65 3.17 -13.86 1.92
CA ARG A 65 2.77 -15.06 2.65
C ARG A 65 4.00 -15.84 3.10
N ARG A 66 4.03 -16.24 4.37
CA ARG A 66 5.05 -17.10 4.96
C ARG A 66 4.35 -18.14 5.82
N ALA A 67 4.68 -19.42 5.65
CA ALA A 67 4.03 -20.52 6.39
C ALA A 67 2.49 -20.55 6.26
N GLY A 68 1.95 -20.10 5.12
CA GLY A 68 0.51 -19.99 4.89
C GLY A 68 -0.17 -18.80 5.61
N GLN A 69 0.57 -18.01 6.40
CA GLN A 69 0.10 -16.80 7.03
C GLN A 69 0.40 -15.58 6.15
N VAL A 70 -0.47 -14.57 6.18
CA VAL A 70 -0.20 -13.27 5.56
C VAL A 70 0.66 -12.45 6.50
N VAL A 71 1.88 -12.14 6.09
CA VAL A 71 2.90 -11.44 6.91
C VAL A 71 3.19 -10.01 6.44
N GLY A 72 2.58 -9.60 5.33
CA GLY A 72 2.73 -8.24 4.82
C GLY A 72 1.78 -7.93 3.66
N ARG A 73 1.60 -6.64 3.37
CA ARG A 73 0.80 -6.13 2.24
C ARG A 73 1.46 -4.90 1.63
N ILE A 74 1.18 -4.64 0.36
CA ILE A 74 1.54 -3.39 -0.33
C ILE A 74 0.59 -3.15 -1.51
N SER A 75 0.33 -1.88 -1.84
CA SER A 75 -0.30 -1.49 -3.10
C SER A 75 0.72 -0.88 -4.04
N ALA A 76 0.62 -1.19 -5.33
CA ALA A 76 1.32 -0.52 -6.42
C ALA A 76 0.27 0.12 -7.32
N HIS A 77 0.43 1.39 -7.67
CA HIS A 77 -0.57 2.12 -8.43
C HIS A 77 0.04 3.18 -9.33
N ILE A 78 -0.71 3.52 -10.39
CA ILE A 78 -0.37 4.49 -11.41
C ILE A 78 -1.58 5.36 -11.61
N ASP A 79 -1.44 6.67 -11.41
CA ASP A 79 -2.46 7.65 -11.73
C ASP A 79 -2.24 8.20 -13.15
N GLU A 80 -3.14 7.88 -14.07
CA GLU A 80 -3.05 8.33 -15.48
C GLU A 80 -3.17 9.85 -15.60
N LEU A 81 -3.87 10.52 -14.68
CA LEU A 81 -3.92 11.99 -14.63
C LEU A 81 -2.56 12.55 -14.20
N ALA A 82 -1.90 11.93 -13.24
CA ALA A 82 -0.57 12.34 -12.80
C ALA A 82 0.50 12.17 -13.89
N LEU A 83 0.38 11.13 -14.72
CA LEU A 83 1.28 10.93 -15.87
C LEU A 83 1.17 12.03 -16.91
N SER A 84 0.01 12.70 -17.01
CA SER A 84 -0.21 13.81 -17.95
C SER A 84 0.35 15.15 -17.48
N GLN A 85 0.75 15.25 -16.20
CA GLN A 85 1.25 16.49 -15.62
C GLN A 85 2.72 16.74 -15.99
N PRO A 86 3.18 18.00 -16.03
CA PRO A 86 4.60 18.31 -16.21
C PRO A 86 5.45 17.71 -15.07
N ALA A 87 6.61 17.15 -15.41
CA ALA A 87 7.49 16.51 -14.43
C ALA A 87 7.97 17.48 -13.34
N GLU A 88 8.04 18.78 -13.63
CA GLU A 88 8.42 19.82 -12.66
C GLU A 88 7.39 19.99 -11.53
N GLN A 89 6.18 19.44 -11.69
CA GLN A 89 5.12 19.48 -10.67
C GLN A 89 5.14 18.27 -9.72
N GLY A 90 6.11 17.36 -9.87
CA GLY A 90 6.41 16.32 -8.88
C GLY A 90 6.32 14.89 -9.42
N MET A 91 5.19 14.50 -10.02
CA MET A 91 4.99 13.19 -10.64
C MET A 91 5.44 13.20 -12.11
N GLY A 92 4.50 13.42 -13.03
CA GLY A 92 4.72 13.46 -14.47
C GLY A 92 5.03 12.11 -15.12
N PRO A 93 5.36 12.10 -16.43
CA PRO A 93 5.49 10.88 -17.22
C PRO A 93 6.49 9.87 -16.63
N GLY A 94 6.12 8.60 -16.64
CA GLY A 94 6.96 7.49 -16.15
C GLY A 94 6.99 7.31 -14.63
N THR A 95 6.16 8.04 -13.89
CA THR A 95 6.05 7.91 -12.42
C THR A 95 4.96 6.94 -12.02
N GLY A 96 5.32 5.92 -11.25
CA GLY A 96 4.40 5.09 -10.47
C GLY A 96 4.52 5.35 -8.98
N ASN A 97 3.62 4.76 -8.20
CA ASN A 97 3.57 4.93 -6.76
C ASN A 97 3.35 3.57 -6.06
N TRP A 98 3.80 3.48 -4.82
CA TRP A 98 3.44 2.38 -3.93
C TRP A 98 3.11 2.89 -2.53
N GLY A 99 2.27 2.14 -1.81
CA GLY A 99 1.79 2.51 -0.50
C GLY A 99 1.12 1.34 0.21
N ALA A 100 0.37 1.65 1.26
CA ALA A 100 -0.32 0.71 2.14
C ALA A 100 0.62 -0.39 2.67
N LEU A 101 1.90 -0.08 2.80
CA LEU A 101 2.93 -1.03 3.19
C LEU A 101 2.78 -1.41 4.66
N GLU A 102 2.61 -2.69 4.90
CA GLU A 102 2.62 -3.32 6.22
C GLU A 102 3.48 -4.57 6.14
N ALA A 103 4.35 -4.79 7.12
CA ALA A 103 5.24 -5.94 7.13
C ALA A 103 5.64 -6.31 8.57
N GLU A 104 5.65 -7.61 8.88
CA GLU A 104 6.12 -8.10 10.18
C GLU A 104 7.63 -7.96 10.37
N ASP A 105 8.41 -7.95 9.28
CA ASP A 105 9.87 -7.84 9.32
C ASP A 105 10.43 -7.14 8.07
N GLU A 106 11.70 -6.75 8.15
CA GLU A 106 12.41 -6.06 7.08
C GLU A 106 12.47 -6.88 5.78
N ALA A 107 12.67 -8.20 5.88
CA ALA A 107 12.74 -9.08 4.72
C ALA A 107 11.41 -9.10 3.95
N THR A 108 10.28 -9.09 4.68
CA THR A 108 8.94 -8.99 4.10
C THR A 108 8.73 -7.64 3.43
N ALA A 109 9.14 -6.55 4.06
CA ALA A 109 9.04 -5.20 3.48
C ALA A 109 9.84 -5.10 2.17
N GLN A 110 11.09 -5.58 2.16
CA GLN A 110 11.94 -5.58 0.98
C GLN A 110 11.32 -6.39 -0.18
N ALA A 111 10.80 -7.59 0.11
CA ALA A 111 10.16 -8.42 -0.92
C ALA A 111 8.89 -7.77 -1.51
N LEU A 112 8.09 -7.11 -0.67
CA LEU A 112 6.89 -6.39 -1.11
C LEU A 112 7.23 -5.18 -1.98
N ILE A 113 8.19 -4.36 -1.55
CA ILE A 113 8.65 -3.19 -2.33
C ILE A 113 9.19 -3.65 -3.68
N ALA A 114 10.01 -4.70 -3.71
CA ALA A 114 10.54 -5.25 -4.96
C ALA A 114 9.41 -5.69 -5.91
N ALA A 115 8.40 -6.40 -5.41
CA ALA A 115 7.26 -6.83 -6.22
C ALA A 115 6.42 -5.66 -6.76
N ALA A 116 6.23 -4.62 -5.95
CA ALA A 116 5.55 -3.41 -6.39
C ALA A 116 6.34 -2.67 -7.50
N GLU A 117 7.66 -2.53 -7.32
CA GLU A 117 8.54 -1.92 -8.32
C GLU A 117 8.68 -2.73 -9.61
N ASP A 118 8.70 -4.07 -9.51
CA ASP A 118 8.61 -4.99 -10.65
C ASP A 118 7.33 -4.73 -11.46
N TRP A 119 6.18 -4.69 -10.78
CA TRP A 119 4.90 -4.42 -11.42
C TRP A 119 4.90 -3.04 -12.09
N LEU A 120 5.40 -2.00 -11.42
CA LEU A 120 5.52 -0.66 -12.00
C LEU A 120 6.38 -0.65 -13.27
N ARG A 121 7.51 -1.36 -13.26
CA ARG A 121 8.36 -1.53 -14.45
C ARG A 121 7.64 -2.23 -15.58
N ASP A 122 6.89 -3.29 -15.29
CA ASP A 122 6.09 -4.00 -16.29
C ASP A 122 4.98 -3.13 -16.89
N GLN A 123 4.48 -2.13 -16.15
CA GLN A 123 3.54 -1.13 -16.64
C GLN A 123 4.22 0.03 -17.40
N GLY A 124 5.55 0.01 -17.56
CA GLY A 124 6.32 1.02 -18.30
C GLY A 124 6.76 2.23 -17.46
N MET A 125 6.67 2.16 -16.13
CA MET A 125 7.17 3.23 -15.25
C MET A 125 8.68 3.12 -15.06
N THR A 126 9.34 4.27 -14.95
CA THR A 126 10.79 4.40 -14.79
C THR A 126 11.20 4.98 -13.45
N ARG A 127 10.23 5.45 -12.65
CA ARG A 127 10.41 6.05 -11.34
C ARG A 127 9.27 5.66 -10.41
N ALA A 128 9.59 5.43 -9.13
CA ALA A 128 8.60 5.28 -8.07
C ALA A 128 8.63 6.50 -7.13
N LEU A 129 7.45 7.03 -6.78
CA LEU A 129 7.25 8.04 -5.74
C LEU A 129 6.41 7.45 -4.61
N ALA A 130 6.99 7.32 -3.43
CA ALA A 130 6.41 6.55 -2.34
C ALA A 130 7.08 6.86 -0.99
N PRO A 131 6.48 6.46 0.15
CA PRO A 131 5.15 5.87 0.30
C PRO A 131 4.02 6.87 0.06
N MET A 132 2.98 6.44 -0.66
CA MET A 132 1.75 7.21 -0.86
C MET A 132 0.58 6.23 -0.97
N ASN A 133 -0.43 6.36 -0.11
CA ASN A 133 -1.58 5.47 -0.14
C ASN A 133 -2.58 5.98 -1.19
N LEU A 134 -2.48 5.48 -2.42
CA LEU A 134 -3.31 5.82 -3.59
C LEU A 134 -3.06 7.21 -4.17
N SER A 135 -3.41 8.28 -3.45
CA SER A 135 -3.26 9.64 -3.95
C SER A 135 -2.64 10.57 -2.92
N VAL A 136 -2.17 11.74 -3.37
CA VAL A 136 -1.65 12.80 -2.48
C VAL A 136 -2.71 13.34 -1.50
N TRP A 137 -3.99 13.17 -1.84
CA TRP A 137 -5.12 13.63 -1.02
C TRP A 137 -5.62 12.61 -0.02
N GLU A 138 -5.10 11.38 -0.09
CA GLU A 138 -5.42 10.28 0.82
C GLU A 138 -4.42 10.29 1.97
N GLU A 139 -3.31 9.55 1.86
CA GLU A 139 -2.27 9.51 2.90
C GLU A 139 -0.87 9.50 2.25
N PRO A 140 -0.28 10.68 1.98
CA PRO A 140 1.10 10.78 1.56
C PRO A 140 2.06 10.65 2.75
N GLY A 141 3.19 9.97 2.54
CA GLY A 141 4.29 9.90 3.51
C GLY A 141 4.16 8.76 4.53
N VAL A 142 5.03 8.80 5.53
CA VAL A 142 5.10 7.80 6.60
C VAL A 142 5.48 8.48 7.91
N LEU A 143 4.86 8.03 9.01
CA LEU A 143 5.23 8.47 10.34
C LEU A 143 6.60 7.88 10.70
N VAL A 144 7.61 8.73 10.90
CA VAL A 144 8.97 8.32 11.27
C VAL A 144 9.33 8.65 12.73
N ARG A 145 8.51 9.47 13.41
CA ARG A 145 8.66 9.92 14.80
C ARG A 145 7.28 10.25 15.37
N GLY A 146 7.10 10.06 16.68
CA GLY A 146 5.84 10.39 17.38
C GLY A 146 4.91 9.20 17.68
N HIS A 147 5.40 7.96 17.55
CA HIS A 147 4.66 6.74 17.87
C HIS A 147 4.27 6.62 19.36
N ASP A 148 4.78 7.51 20.21
CA ASP A 148 4.55 7.57 21.65
C ASP A 148 3.28 8.35 22.04
N HIS A 149 2.57 8.94 21.07
CA HIS A 149 1.34 9.71 21.29
C HIS A 149 0.23 9.27 20.33
N PRO A 150 -1.06 9.32 20.75
CA PRO A 150 -2.18 9.05 19.87
C PRO A 150 -2.30 10.14 18.78
N PRO A 151 -2.86 9.81 17.60
CA PRO A 151 -3.16 10.78 16.55
C PRO A 151 -4.02 11.93 17.10
N MET A 152 -3.66 13.17 16.75
CA MET A 152 -4.42 14.36 17.11
C MET A 152 -5.07 14.97 15.86
N VAL A 153 -6.32 15.43 16.01
CA VAL A 153 -7.09 16.05 14.93
C VAL A 153 -6.40 17.36 14.48
N MET A 154 -6.26 17.55 13.15
CA MET A 154 -5.67 18.73 12.48
C MET A 154 -4.14 18.92 12.61
N MET A 155 -3.35 17.84 12.66
CA MET A 155 -1.87 17.90 12.62
C MET A 155 -1.27 17.27 11.34
N GLY A 156 -1.80 17.65 10.17
CA GLY A 156 -1.28 17.27 8.85
C GLY A 156 -0.53 18.41 8.18
#